data_AF-A0A078HEZ1-F1
#
_entry.id   AF-A0A078HEZ1-F1
#
_cell.length_a   1.000
_cell.length_b   1.000
_cell.length_c   1.000
_cell.angle_alpha   90.00
_cell.angle_beta   90.00
_cell.angle_gamma   90.00
#
_symmetry.space_group_name_H-M   'P 1'
#
loop_
_entity.id
_entity.type
_entity.pdbx_description
1 polymer ?
#
loop_
_entity_poly.entity_id
_entity_poly.type
_entity_poly.pdbx_seq_one_letter_code
_entity_poly.pdbx_strand_id
1 'polypeptide(L)'
;MDKTMHLKFMSLPLERPTRIKLSRGWITKAREIYSTSRQLCGVRGNIKAPAEALFWQPRKSLTFILTFESEQEHNTVITLSRKYAFDCNIYGIYLTGLLISAGYTA
;
A
#
# COMPACT_ATOMS: atom_id res chain seq x y z
N MET A 1 -12.82 22.83 -0.66
CA MET A 1 -12.69 21.53 -1.35
C MET A 1 -11.85 20.62 -0.48
N ASP A 2 -12.40 19.49 -0.06
CA ASP A 2 -11.68 18.49 0.73
C ASP A 2 -10.47 17.94 -0.06
N LYS A 3 -9.28 18.11 0.50
CA LYS A 3 -8.00 17.64 -0.07
C LYS A 3 -7.61 16.27 0.47
N THR A 4 -8.32 15.76 1.48
CA THR A 4 -7.99 14.52 2.18
C THR A 4 -8.33 13.32 1.32
N MET A 5 -7.36 12.40 1.22
CA MET A 5 -7.53 11.12 0.56
C MET A 5 -7.81 10.04 1.62
N HIS A 6 -8.78 9.17 1.34
CA HIS A 6 -9.08 8.03 2.19
C HIS A 6 -8.67 6.74 1.51
N LEU A 7 -7.71 6.04 2.12
CA LEU A 7 -7.33 4.68 1.76
C LEU A 7 -8.17 3.70 2.60
N LYS A 8 -8.91 2.81 1.94
CA LYS A 8 -9.81 1.84 2.58
C LYS A 8 -9.45 0.42 2.15
N PHE A 9 -9.25 -0.46 3.12
CA PHE A 9 -9.20 -1.90 2.92
C PHE A 9 -10.63 -2.44 2.90
N MET A 10 -11.06 -3.02 1.78
CA MET A 10 -12.43 -3.44 1.58
C MET A 10 -12.52 -4.97 1.49
N SER A 11 -13.50 -5.53 2.18
CA SER A 11 -13.93 -6.93 2.07
C SER A 11 -15.42 -7.04 1.76
N LEU A 12 -15.85 -8.24 1.36
CA LEU A 12 -17.26 -8.63 1.48
C LEU A 12 -17.60 -8.83 2.96
N PRO A 13 -18.89 -8.74 3.37
CA PRO A 13 -19.31 -8.64 4.78
C PRO A 13 -18.89 -9.79 5.72
N LEU A 14 -18.32 -10.88 5.19
CA LEU A 14 -17.86 -12.04 5.95
C LEU A 14 -16.48 -12.54 5.50
N GLU A 15 -15.80 -11.79 4.65
CA GLU A 15 -14.52 -12.19 4.06
C GLU A 15 -13.37 -11.28 4.51
N ARG A 16 -12.14 -11.75 4.30
CA ARG A 16 -10.93 -10.95 4.51
C ARG A 16 -10.86 -9.83 3.46
N PRO A 17 -10.17 -8.70 3.73
CA PRO A 17 -10.04 -7.63 2.75
C PRO A 17 -9.28 -8.11 1.52
N THR A 18 -9.97 -8.18 0.39
CA THR A 18 -9.37 -8.59 -0.89
C THR A 18 -8.99 -7.40 -1.76
N ARG A 19 -9.40 -6.18 -1.37
CA ARG A 19 -9.25 -4.98 -2.20
C ARG A 19 -8.78 -3.77 -1.40
N ILE A 20 -8.07 -2.87 -2.09
CA ILE A 20 -7.70 -1.53 -1.63
C ILE A 20 -8.44 -0.51 -2.49
N LYS A 21 -9.01 0.52 -1.86
CA LYS A 21 -9.63 1.66 -2.52
C LYS A 21 -9.04 2.97 -2.01
N LEU A 22 -8.75 3.88 -2.93
CA LEU A 22 -8.43 5.26 -2.66
C LEU A 22 -9.55 6.16 -3.16
N SER A 23 -10.05 7.06 -2.32
CA SER A 23 -11.12 8.01 -2.65
C SER A 23 -10.88 9.39 -2.08
N ARG A 24 -11.38 10.41 -2.77
CA ARG A 24 -11.47 11.80 -2.30
C ARG A 24 -12.94 12.19 -2.22
N GLY A 25 -13.50 12.29 -1.01
CA GLY A 25 -14.95 12.40 -0.83
C GLY A 25 -15.70 11.26 -1.54
N TRP A 26 -16.67 11.59 -2.39
CA TRP A 26 -17.44 10.60 -3.17
C TRP A 26 -16.67 10.01 -4.37
N ILE A 27 -15.57 10.65 -4.79
CA ILE A 27 -14.85 10.26 -6.01
C ILE A 27 -13.87 9.13 -5.70
N THR A 28 -14.00 8.00 -6.40
CA THR A 28 -13.03 6.91 -6.34
C THR A 28 -11.87 7.21 -7.30
N LYS A 29 -10.63 7.26 -6.78
CA LYS A 29 -9.42 7.48 -7.58
C LYS A 29 -8.80 6.17 -8.06
N ALA A 30 -8.81 5.16 -7.21
CA ALA A 30 -8.41 3.81 -7.59
C ALA A 30 -9.13 2.78 -6.72
N ARG A 31 -9.37 1.60 -7.28
CA ARG A 31 -9.96 0.46 -6.58
C ARG A 31 -9.42 -0.80 -7.21
N GLU A 32 -8.62 -1.56 -6.47
CA GLU A 32 -7.95 -2.74 -7.00
C GLU A 32 -7.95 -3.89 -6.00
N ILE A 33 -7.95 -5.11 -6.52
CA ILE A 33 -7.78 -6.34 -5.74
C ILE A 33 -6.30 -6.44 -5.31
N TYR A 34 -5.92 -7.30 -4.37
CA TYR A 34 -4.51 -7.70 -4.23
C TYR A 34 -4.09 -8.55 -5.44
N SER A 35 -2.86 -8.35 -5.94
CA SER A 35 -2.27 -9.17 -7.00
C SER A 35 -0.75 -9.03 -6.96
N THR A 36 -0.04 -10.04 -7.45
CA THR A 36 1.42 -10.07 -7.56
C THR A 36 1.99 -8.97 -8.45
N SER A 37 1.19 -8.42 -9.35
CA SER A 37 1.60 -7.33 -10.26
C SER A 37 1.45 -5.93 -9.65
N ARG A 38 0.91 -5.81 -8.43
CA ARG A 38 0.62 -4.54 -7.76
C ARG A 38 1.64 -4.29 -6.67
N GLN A 39 2.13 -3.06 -6.57
CA GLN A 39 3.13 -2.69 -5.58
C GLN A 39 2.52 -1.80 -4.51
N LEU A 40 2.83 -2.10 -3.25
CA LEU A 40 2.51 -1.25 -2.12
C LEU A 40 3.67 -1.32 -1.11
N CYS A 41 4.43 -0.25 -0.98
CA CYS A 41 5.64 -0.21 -0.15
C CYS A 41 5.93 1.21 0.34
N GLY A 42 6.82 1.35 1.33
CA GLY A 42 7.36 2.65 1.70
C GLY A 42 8.10 3.29 0.52
N VAL A 43 8.06 4.62 0.42
CA VAL A 43 8.71 5.31 -0.69
C VAL A 43 10.23 5.20 -0.58
N ARG A 44 10.90 4.95 -1.71
CA ARG A 44 12.36 4.97 -1.83
C ARG A 44 12.77 6.12 -2.75
N GLY A 45 13.34 7.17 -2.19
CA GLY A 45 13.74 8.38 -2.92
C GLY A 45 13.95 9.58 -1.99
N ASN A 46 14.51 10.67 -2.53
CA ASN A 46 14.76 11.90 -1.78
C ASN A 46 13.48 12.74 -1.63
N ILE A 47 12.56 12.29 -0.78
CA ILE A 47 11.33 13.01 -0.43
C ILE A 47 11.51 13.64 0.95
N LYS A 48 10.86 14.79 1.18
CA LYS A 48 10.97 15.59 2.41
C LYS A 48 10.54 14.85 3.70
N ALA A 49 9.82 13.73 3.60
CA ALA A 49 9.40 12.89 4.72
C ALA A 49 9.11 11.43 4.26
N PRO A 50 10.15 10.60 4.03
CA PRO A 50 9.96 9.26 3.50
C PRO A 50 9.32 8.29 4.51
N ALA A 51 9.47 8.55 5.81
CA ALA A 51 8.89 7.74 6.89
C ALA A 51 7.36 7.86 6.98
N GLU A 52 6.78 8.93 6.42
CA GLU A 52 5.34 9.20 6.39
C GLU A 52 4.75 8.95 4.99
N ALA A 53 5.54 8.47 4.04
CA ALA A 53 5.16 8.38 2.64
C ALA A 53 5.11 6.94 2.13
N LEU A 54 3.97 6.58 1.54
CA LEU A 54 3.70 5.29 0.93
C LEU A 54 3.65 5.40 -0.60
N PHE A 55 4.33 4.49 -1.26
CA PHE A 55 4.20 4.26 -2.69
C PHE A 55 3.13 3.19 -2.95
N TRP A 56 2.15 3.53 -3.78
CA TRP A 56 1.15 2.57 -4.26
C TRP A 56 1.05 2.58 -5.78
N GLN A 57 1.30 1.43 -6.39
CA GLN A 57 1.07 1.18 -7.81
C GLN A 57 -0.04 0.14 -7.98
N PRO A 58 -1.31 0.58 -8.06
CA PRO A 58 -2.45 -0.30 -8.32
C PRO A 58 -2.40 -0.96 -9.70
N ARG A 59 -1.79 -0.30 -10.70
CA ARG A 59 -1.68 -0.75 -12.11
C ARG A 59 -0.40 -0.18 -12.70
N LYS A 60 0.15 -0.79 -13.75
CA LYS A 60 1.38 -0.31 -14.42
C LYS A 60 1.35 1.18 -14.82
N SER A 61 0.19 1.68 -15.27
CA SER A 61 0.01 3.07 -15.72
C SER A 61 -0.45 4.03 -14.61
N LEU A 62 -0.66 3.56 -13.39
CA LEU A 62 -1.24 4.36 -12.31
C LEU A 62 -0.46 4.18 -11.02
N THR A 63 0.11 5.28 -10.54
CA THR A 63 0.98 5.31 -9.37
C THR A 63 0.60 6.47 -8.46
N PHE A 64 0.66 6.26 -7.17
CA PHE A 64 0.37 7.24 -6.13
C PHE A 64 1.51 7.29 -5.11
N ILE A 65 1.82 8.50 -4.66
CA ILE A 65 2.59 8.74 -3.46
C ILE A 65 1.61 9.33 -2.44
N LEU A 66 1.37 8.61 -1.35
CA LEU A 66 0.44 8.99 -0.29
C LEU A 66 1.24 9.41 0.94
N THR A 67 1.01 10.61 1.44
CA THR A 67 1.60 11.09 2.69
C THR A 67 0.58 10.95 3.81
N PHE A 68 1.01 10.40 4.94
CA PHE A 68 0.21 10.23 6.15
C PHE A 68 0.48 11.37 7.13
N GLU A 69 -0.44 11.58 8.07
CA GLU A 69 -0.27 12.59 9.12
C GLU A 69 0.73 12.15 10.18
N SER A 70 0.95 10.83 10.31
CA SER A 70 1.95 10.26 11.22
C SER A 70 2.63 9.02 10.63
N GLU A 71 3.88 8.80 11.05
CA GLU A 71 4.63 7.58 10.74
C GLU A 71 3.91 6.32 11.27
N GLN A 72 3.22 6.41 12.41
CA GLN A 72 2.47 5.29 12.98
C GLN A 72 1.33 4.84 12.07
N GLU A 73 0.57 5.78 11.51
CA GLU A 73 -0.48 5.46 10.52
C GLU A 73 0.12 4.82 9.26
N HIS A 74 1.21 5.40 8.75
CA HIS A 74 1.94 4.85 7.61
C HIS A 74 2.37 3.39 7.85
N ASN A 75 3.01 3.11 8.99
CA ASN A 75 3.49 1.77 9.35
C ASN A 75 2.35 0.77 9.55
N THR A 76 1.22 1.23 10.13
CA THR A 76 0.02 0.42 10.31
C THR A 76 -0.58 0.03 8.95
N VAL A 77 -0.69 0.98 8.01
CA VAL A 77 -1.20 0.75 6.66
C VAL A 77 -0.33 -0.25 5.90
N ILE A 78 1.00 -0.11 5.95
CA ILE A 78 1.92 -1.08 5.34
C ILE A 78 1.71 -2.48 5.91
N THR A 79 1.66 -2.59 7.24
CA THR A 79 1.54 -3.86 7.95
C THR A 79 0.22 -4.56 7.63
N LEU A 80 -0.90 -3.83 7.68
CA LEU A 80 -2.22 -4.35 7.33
C LEU A 80 -2.29 -4.79 5.87
N SER A 81 -1.74 -3.99 4.96
CA SER A 81 -1.74 -4.34 3.54
C SER A 81 -0.97 -5.63 3.25
N ARG A 82 0.19 -5.80 3.89
CA ARG A 82 0.99 -7.03 3.78
C ARG A 82 0.25 -8.23 4.36
N LYS A 83 -0.36 -8.07 5.53
CA LYS A 83 -1.19 -9.11 6.15
C LYS A 83 -2.34 -9.53 5.23
N TYR A 84 -3.10 -8.58 4.70
CA TYR A 84 -4.24 -8.88 3.83
C TYR A 84 -3.83 -9.48 2.49
N ALA A 85 -2.70 -9.05 1.92
CA ALA A 85 -2.15 -9.68 0.73
C ALA A 85 -1.73 -11.14 0.98
N PHE A 86 -1.09 -11.40 2.11
CA PHE A 86 -0.72 -12.74 2.55
C PHE A 86 -1.96 -13.61 2.76
N ASP A 87 -2.97 -13.08 3.44
CA ASP A 87 -4.26 -13.73 3.66
C ASP A 87 -5.00 -14.07 2.35
N CYS A 88 -4.72 -13.35 1.26
CA CYS A 88 -5.24 -13.60 -0.09
C CYS A 88 -4.36 -14.57 -0.92
N ASN A 89 -3.38 -15.24 -0.31
CA ASN A 89 -2.43 -16.12 -1.00
C ASN A 89 -1.58 -15.40 -2.07
N ILE A 90 -1.46 -14.07 -1.97
CA ILE A 90 -0.66 -13.25 -2.89
C ILE A 90 0.75 -13.13 -2.30
N TYR A 91 1.58 -14.14 -2.56
CA TYR A 91 2.98 -14.18 -2.13
C TYR A 91 3.92 -13.26 -2.93
N GLY A 92 3.40 -12.62 -3.99
CA GLY A 92 4.18 -11.83 -4.93
C GLY A 92 3.97 -10.32 -4.82
N ILE A 93 3.39 -9.78 -3.74
CA ILE A 93 3.70 -8.37 -3.44
C ILE A 93 5.15 -8.41 -3.00
N TYR A 94 6.05 -8.06 -3.93
CA TYR A 94 7.46 -7.91 -3.64
C TYR A 94 7.59 -7.00 -2.42
N LEU A 95 7.71 -7.64 -1.26
CA LEU A 95 8.21 -7.12 0.01
C LEU A 95 9.64 -6.71 -0.27
N THR A 96 9.81 -5.65 -1.04
CA THR A 96 11.10 -5.02 -1.31
C THR A 96 11.64 -4.28 -0.07
N GLY A 97 11.18 -4.66 1.12
CA GLY A 97 11.79 -4.35 2.41
C GLY A 97 12.19 -5.59 3.22
N LEU A 98 12.08 -6.82 2.67
CA LEU A 98 12.62 -8.03 3.28
C LEU A 98 13.80 -8.60 2.47
N LEU A 99 14.61 -7.70 1.89
CA LEU A 99 16.04 -7.94 1.68
C LEU A 99 16.81 -7.07 2.69
N ILE A 100 16.54 -7.29 3.97
CA ILE A 100 17.51 -7.03 5.02
C ILE A 100 17.71 -8.38 5.72
N SER A 101 18.89 -8.97 5.49
CA SER A 101 19.53 -10.10 6.20
C SER A 101 19.51 -11.54 5.65
N ALA A 102 18.95 -11.85 4.47
CA ALA A 102 19.23 -13.14 3.81
C ALA A 102 19.94 -12.92 2.46
N GLY A 103 21.23 -12.62 2.54
CA GLY A 103 22.11 -12.51 1.36
C GLY A 103 23.11 -11.38 1.49
N TYR A 104 24.17 -11.65 2.23
CA TYR A 104 25.39 -10.84 2.23
C TYR A 104 25.89 -10.62 0.80
N THR A 105 26.37 -9.42 0.53
CA THR A 105 27.32 -9.12 -0.54
C THR A 105 28.71 -9.61 -0.13
N ALA A 106 29.20 -10.66 -0.79
CA ALA A 106 30.58 -10.93 -1.21
C ALA A 106 30.64 -12.33 -1.81
#